data_AF-A0A7C1G4H9-F1
#
_entry.id   AF-A0A7C1G4H9-F1
#
_cell.length_a   1.000
_cell.length_b   1.000
_cell.length_c   1.000
_cell.angle_alpha   90.00
_cell.angle_beta   90.00
_cell.angle_gamma   90.00
#
_symmetry.space_group_name_H-M   'P 1'
#
loop_
_entity.id
_entity.type
_entity.pdbx_description
1 polymer ?
#
loop_
_entity_poly.entity_id
_entity_poly.type
_entity_poly.pdbx_seq_one_letter_code
_entity_poly.pdbx_strand_id
1 'polypeptide(L)'
;MVGARHASPLHGPLSGWNMETVAVRPRNREAAIRANRVVLSLSRHWLWAFLFVWGVYVWLPWLAPIFKQAGLETPARVIYAIYSTQCHQLPQRSFFLFGPQPMWSLEQIRAVWPAGNDPLRLREFVGNAEMGYKVAWSDRMVSLYTSIWFGAVVFGLLRGRVRPLRWPWFVLLVLPLALDGTSHFISDLAGIGQGFRDSNAWLAALTNHALPAWFYAGDALGSFNSWMRLISGVLTGLGVVWFAFPYADQYFQEVATTIEAKFQRAGVAV
;
A
#
# COMPACT_ATOMS: atom_id res chain seq x y z
N MET A 1 -0.19 -15.68 -89.11
CA MET A 1 0.06 -16.47 -87.89
C MET A 1 -0.28 -15.58 -86.72
N VAL A 2 -1.23 -15.81 -85.81
CA VAL A 2 -2.09 -16.95 -85.44
C VAL A 2 -3.46 -16.35 -85.09
N GLY A 3 -4.54 -17.02 -85.49
CA GLY A 3 -5.92 -16.58 -85.29
C GLY A 3 -6.52 -17.02 -83.95
N ALA A 4 -7.49 -16.23 -83.48
CA ALA A 4 -8.34 -16.50 -82.32
C ALA A 4 -9.43 -17.55 -82.62
N ARG A 5 -9.85 -18.31 -81.59
CA ARG A 5 -11.26 -18.74 -81.35
C ARG A 5 -11.44 -19.41 -79.96
N HIS A 6 -12.39 -18.81 -79.21
CA HIS A 6 -13.34 -19.30 -78.19
C HIS A 6 -13.18 -20.63 -77.41
N ALA A 7 -13.45 -20.58 -76.08
CA ALA A 7 -14.56 -21.30 -75.42
C ALA A 7 -14.73 -20.96 -73.90
N SER A 8 -15.94 -20.47 -73.55
CA SER A 8 -16.81 -20.60 -72.36
C SER A 8 -16.35 -20.85 -70.90
N PRO A 9 -17.20 -20.48 -69.90
CA PRO A 9 -16.84 -20.28 -68.50
C PRO A 9 -17.13 -21.49 -67.60
N LEU A 10 -16.29 -21.72 -66.58
CA LEU A 10 -16.56 -22.67 -65.50
C LEU A 10 -17.08 -21.93 -64.27
N HIS A 11 -18.40 -21.99 -64.09
CA HIS A 11 -19.06 -21.78 -62.79
C HIS A 11 -18.73 -22.96 -61.87
N GLY A 12 -17.96 -22.73 -60.80
CA GLY A 12 -17.84 -23.62 -59.65
C GLY A 12 -18.58 -23.02 -58.45
N PRO A 13 -19.40 -23.79 -57.70
CA PRO A 13 -20.20 -23.24 -56.61
C PRO A 13 -19.32 -22.87 -55.41
N LEU A 14 -19.62 -21.71 -54.81
CA LEU A 14 -19.11 -21.28 -53.52
C LEU A 14 -19.62 -22.26 -52.45
N SER A 15 -18.81 -23.28 -52.13
CA SER A 15 -19.09 -24.22 -51.04
C SER A 15 -19.10 -23.45 -49.72
N GLY A 16 -20.24 -23.49 -49.03
CA GLY A 16 -20.53 -22.71 -47.85
C GLY A 16 -19.49 -22.88 -46.74
N TRP A 17 -18.88 -21.76 -46.37
CA TRP A 17 -18.42 -21.58 -45.00
C TRP A 17 -19.67 -21.48 -44.13
N ASN A 18 -20.12 -22.61 -43.58
CA ASN A 18 -21.02 -22.59 -42.44
C ASN A 18 -20.33 -21.78 -41.34
N MET A 19 -20.77 -20.54 -41.14
CA MET A 19 -20.66 -19.90 -39.84
C MET A 19 -21.54 -20.72 -38.89
N GLU A 20 -21.00 -21.82 -38.37
CA GLU A 20 -21.48 -22.37 -37.11
C GLU A 20 -21.32 -21.24 -36.10
N THR A 21 -22.43 -20.53 -35.87
CA THR A 21 -22.62 -19.74 -34.67
C THR A 21 -22.38 -20.70 -33.53
N VAL A 22 -21.21 -20.62 -32.90
CA VAL A 22 -20.88 -21.43 -31.72
C VAL A 22 -21.95 -21.10 -30.69
N ALA A 23 -22.97 -21.96 -30.60
CA ALA A 23 -24.09 -21.76 -29.71
C ALA A 23 -23.55 -21.78 -28.28
N VAL A 24 -23.46 -20.61 -27.67
CA VAL A 24 -23.00 -20.47 -26.29
C VAL A 24 -23.98 -21.24 -25.42
N ARG A 25 -23.50 -22.35 -24.82
CA ARG A 25 -24.33 -23.20 -23.95
C ARG A 25 -24.99 -22.34 -22.85
N PRO A 26 -26.28 -22.53 -22.53
CA PRO A 26 -27.03 -21.67 -21.60
C PRO A 26 -26.35 -21.52 -20.22
N ARG A 27 -25.73 -22.60 -19.70
CA ARG A 27 -24.98 -22.58 -18.44
C ARG A 27 -23.76 -21.65 -18.47
N ASN A 28 -23.12 -21.50 -19.63
CA ASN A 28 -21.99 -20.59 -19.83
C ASN A 28 -22.47 -19.13 -19.94
N ARG A 29 -23.67 -18.91 -20.51
CA ARG A 29 -24.28 -17.58 -20.62
C ARG A 29 -24.66 -17.02 -19.25
N GLU A 30 -25.33 -17.79 -18.40
CA GLU A 30 -25.69 -17.33 -17.05
C GLU A 30 -24.48 -17.07 -16.15
N ALA A 31 -23.47 -17.94 -16.21
CA ALA A 31 -22.24 -17.74 -15.47
C ALA A 31 -21.51 -16.47 -15.94
N ALA A 32 -21.45 -16.23 -17.25
CA ALA A 32 -20.87 -15.00 -17.81
C ALA A 32 -21.66 -13.75 -17.40
N ILE A 33 -23.00 -13.80 -17.37
CA ILE A 33 -23.82 -12.69 -16.90
C ILE A 33 -23.54 -12.41 -15.41
N ARG A 34 -23.50 -13.45 -14.57
CA ARG A 34 -23.18 -13.31 -13.14
C ARG A 34 -21.79 -12.70 -12.92
N ALA A 35 -20.78 -13.20 -13.63
CA ALA A 35 -19.43 -12.65 -13.57
C ALA A 35 -19.39 -11.16 -13.98
N ASN A 36 -20.02 -10.79 -15.10
CA ASN A 36 -20.08 -9.40 -15.53
C ASN A 36 -20.83 -8.50 -14.54
N ARG A 37 -21.89 -9.00 -13.87
CA ARG A 37 -22.59 -8.25 -12.82
C ARG A 37 -21.70 -7.99 -11.60
N VAL A 38 -20.91 -8.99 -11.18
CA VAL A 38 -19.93 -8.83 -10.10
C VAL A 38 -18.89 -7.79 -10.48
N VAL A 39 -18.31 -7.89 -11.68
CA VAL A 39 -17.31 -6.92 -12.16
C VAL A 39 -17.92 -5.53 -12.26
N LEU A 40 -19.13 -5.38 -12.82
CA LEU A 40 -19.82 -4.09 -12.89
C LEU A 40 -20.05 -3.48 -11.50
N SER A 41 -20.51 -4.28 -10.55
CA SER A 41 -20.72 -3.81 -9.17
C SER A 41 -19.40 -3.38 -8.53
N LEU A 42 -18.33 -4.17 -8.70
CA LEU A 42 -17.00 -3.83 -8.21
C LEU A 42 -16.45 -2.57 -8.88
N SER A 43 -16.60 -2.41 -10.18
CA SER A 43 -16.17 -1.21 -10.91
C SER A 43 -16.91 0.04 -10.45
N ARG A 44 -18.24 -0.03 -10.27
CA ARG A 44 -19.03 1.11 -9.77
C ARG A 44 -18.67 1.50 -8.33
N HIS A 45 -18.26 0.53 -7.52
CA HIS A 45 -17.96 0.72 -6.09
C HIS A 45 -16.48 0.51 -5.76
N TRP A 46 -15.59 0.67 -6.74
CA TRP A 46 -14.18 0.29 -6.61
C TRP A 46 -13.50 1.02 -5.44
N LEU A 47 -13.85 2.29 -5.23
CA LEU A 47 -13.29 3.10 -4.16
C LEU A 47 -13.75 2.62 -2.78
N TRP A 48 -15.00 2.18 -2.63
CA TRP A 48 -15.49 1.57 -1.39
C TRP A 48 -14.81 0.23 -1.12
N ALA A 49 -14.64 -0.59 -2.16
CA ALA A 49 -13.90 -1.85 -2.05
C ALA A 49 -12.43 -1.59 -1.63
N PHE A 50 -11.78 -0.59 -2.24
CA PHE A 50 -10.44 -0.15 -1.84
C PHE A 50 -10.42 0.32 -0.38
N LEU A 51 -11.30 1.24 0.02
CA LEU A 51 -11.35 1.79 1.38
C LEU A 51 -11.57 0.70 2.43
N PHE A 52 -12.39 -0.31 2.12
CA PHE A 52 -12.61 -1.44 3.00
C PHE A 52 -11.37 -2.33 3.12
N VAL A 53 -10.86 -2.85 2.00
CA VAL A 53 -9.71 -3.78 1.99
C VAL A 53 -8.46 -3.10 2.56
N TRP A 54 -8.17 -1.88 2.10
CA TRP A 54 -7.03 -1.11 2.59
C TRP A 54 -7.22 -0.62 4.02
N GLY A 55 -8.46 -0.31 4.41
CA GLY A 55 -8.80 0.02 5.81
C GLY A 55 -8.51 -1.15 6.74
N VAL A 56 -8.92 -2.37 6.38
CA VAL A 56 -8.55 -3.58 7.14
C VAL A 56 -7.03 -3.69 7.22
N TYR A 57 -6.32 -3.54 6.10
CA TYR A 57 -4.85 -3.59 6.08
C TYR A 57 -4.19 -2.53 6.99
N VAL A 58 -4.76 -1.33 7.11
CA VAL A 58 -4.21 -0.22 7.92
C VAL A 58 -4.56 -0.32 9.40
N TRP A 59 -5.76 -0.77 9.73
CA TRP A 59 -6.28 -0.75 11.10
C TRP A 59 -5.99 -2.05 11.86
N LEU A 60 -5.81 -3.19 11.18
CA LEU A 60 -5.52 -4.47 11.83
C LEU A 60 -4.23 -4.46 12.69
N PRO A 61 -3.11 -3.81 12.31
CA PRO A 61 -1.91 -3.70 13.14
C PRO A 61 -2.14 -3.05 14.51
N TRP A 62 -3.13 -2.16 14.60
CA TRP A 62 -3.51 -1.49 15.84
C TRP A 62 -4.31 -2.39 16.78
N LEU A 63 -4.93 -3.47 16.27
CA LEU A 63 -5.59 -4.46 17.12
C LEU A 63 -4.60 -5.37 17.86
N ALA A 64 -3.37 -5.54 17.36
CA ALA A 64 -2.35 -6.36 18.03
C ALA A 64 -2.09 -5.94 19.49
N PRO A 65 -1.76 -4.67 19.80
CA PRO A 65 -1.59 -4.25 21.18
C PRO A 65 -2.89 -4.29 22.00
N ILE A 66 -4.07 -4.12 21.39
CA ILE A 66 -5.37 -4.26 22.06
C ILE A 66 -5.58 -5.70 22.52
N PHE A 67 -5.31 -6.67 21.65
CA PHE A 67 -5.41 -8.09 21.99
C PHE A 67 -4.37 -8.49 23.04
N LYS A 68 -3.15 -7.94 22.99
CA LYS A 68 -2.16 -8.12 24.07
C LYS A 68 -2.67 -7.60 25.41
N GLN A 69 -3.23 -6.39 25.42
CA GLN A 69 -3.79 -5.80 26.64
C GLN A 69 -4.96 -6.62 27.20
N ALA A 70 -5.78 -7.22 26.32
CA ALA A 70 -6.91 -8.08 26.71
C ALA A 70 -6.52 -9.53 27.08
N GLY A 71 -5.22 -9.88 27.05
CA GLY A 71 -4.74 -11.26 27.28
C GLY A 71 -5.04 -12.23 26.13
N LEU A 72 -5.47 -11.75 24.97
CA LEU A 72 -5.74 -12.54 23.77
C LEU A 72 -4.44 -12.77 22.98
N GLU A 73 -3.59 -13.65 23.51
CA GLU A 73 -2.24 -13.91 22.98
C GLU A 73 -2.21 -14.40 21.53
N THR A 74 -3.02 -15.41 21.20
CA THR A 74 -3.02 -16.03 19.87
C THR A 74 -3.37 -15.05 18.75
N PRO A 75 -4.51 -14.32 18.79
CA PRO A 75 -4.83 -13.37 17.72
C PRO A 75 -3.82 -12.23 17.63
N ALA A 76 -3.25 -11.75 18.75
CA ALA A 76 -2.17 -10.77 18.72
C ALA A 76 -0.93 -11.29 17.96
N ARG A 77 -0.48 -12.51 18.27
CA ARG A 77 0.67 -13.14 17.60
C ARG A 77 0.44 -13.34 16.11
N VAL A 78 -0.78 -13.73 15.71
CA VAL A 78 -1.13 -13.86 14.29
C VAL A 78 -0.98 -12.52 13.56
N ILE A 79 -1.48 -11.42 14.14
CA ILE A 79 -1.33 -10.09 13.54
C ILE A 79 0.16 -9.71 13.46
N TYR A 80 0.92 -9.83 14.55
CA TYR A 80 2.37 -9.55 14.51
C TYR A 80 3.09 -10.38 13.45
N ALA A 81 2.80 -11.68 13.36
CA ALA A 81 3.41 -12.59 12.39
C ALA A 81 3.08 -12.18 10.95
N ILE A 82 1.80 -11.96 10.63
CA ILE A 82 1.36 -11.53 9.29
C ILE A 82 2.11 -10.28 8.89
N TYR A 83 2.11 -9.25 9.75
CA TYR A 83 2.70 -7.94 9.47
C TYR A 83 4.23 -7.91 9.53
N SER A 84 4.87 -8.96 10.03
CA SER A 84 6.33 -9.04 10.15
C SER A 84 7.01 -9.26 8.80
N THR A 85 6.25 -9.72 7.80
CA THR A 85 6.74 -9.99 6.44
C THR A 85 6.84 -8.71 5.59
N GLN A 86 6.09 -7.66 5.95
CA GLN A 86 6.00 -6.38 5.25
C GLN A 86 6.74 -5.28 6.02
N CYS A 87 6.77 -5.36 7.35
CA CYS A 87 7.42 -4.39 8.20
C CYS A 87 8.42 -5.08 9.12
N HIS A 88 9.57 -4.44 9.35
CA HIS A 88 10.50 -4.98 10.30
C HIS A 88 10.01 -4.89 11.76
N GLN A 89 9.05 -4.04 12.10
CA GLN A 89 8.47 -3.91 13.46
C GLN A 89 9.54 -3.74 14.56
N LEU A 90 10.58 -2.93 14.30
CA LEU A 90 11.59 -2.67 15.32
C LEU A 90 10.94 -1.84 16.44
N PRO A 91 11.10 -2.23 17.71
CA PRO A 91 10.34 -1.63 18.81
C PRO A 91 10.63 -0.13 18.98
N GLN A 92 11.88 0.31 18.87
CA GLN A 92 12.25 1.72 19.00
C GLN A 92 11.74 2.62 17.87
N ARG A 93 11.18 2.02 16.81
CA ARG A 93 10.58 2.70 15.65
C ARG A 93 9.09 2.40 15.55
N SER A 94 8.46 1.84 16.58
CA SER A 94 7.03 1.47 16.58
C SER A 94 6.29 2.25 17.66
N PHE A 95 5.01 2.54 17.43
CA PHE A 95 4.17 3.13 18.47
C PHE A 95 3.79 2.08 19.51
N PHE A 96 3.62 2.50 20.77
CA PHE A 96 3.17 1.68 21.88
C PHE A 96 1.83 2.20 22.40
N LEU A 97 0.94 1.27 22.76
CA LEU A 97 -0.32 1.55 23.45
C LEU A 97 -0.31 0.92 24.83
N PHE A 98 -1.12 1.46 25.74
CA PHE A 98 -1.29 0.97 27.12
C PHE A 98 -0.03 1.05 27.99
N GLY A 99 0.91 1.93 27.61
CA GLY A 99 2.08 2.31 28.41
C GLY A 99 2.13 3.82 28.63
N PRO A 100 3.06 4.30 29.46
CA PRO A 100 3.21 5.72 29.78
C PRO A 100 3.78 6.55 28.62
N GLN A 101 4.41 5.92 27.62
CA GLN A 101 5.01 6.59 26.48
C GLN A 101 4.55 5.97 25.15
N PRO A 102 4.33 6.79 24.10
CA PRO A 102 3.89 6.29 22.80
C PRO A 102 5.03 5.67 21.99
N MET A 103 6.30 5.91 22.35
CA MET A 103 7.49 5.31 21.74
C MET A 103 8.61 5.27 22.79
N TRP A 104 9.50 4.29 22.64
CA TRP A 104 10.61 4.07 23.58
C TRP A 104 11.95 4.13 22.84
N SER A 105 12.97 4.66 23.51
CA SER A 105 14.33 4.65 22.96
C SER A 105 14.89 3.23 22.89
N LEU A 106 15.88 3.04 22.01
CA LEU A 106 16.56 1.75 21.90
C LEU A 106 17.25 1.33 23.20
N GLU A 107 17.79 2.28 23.95
CA GLU A 107 18.39 2.05 25.26
C GLU A 107 17.36 1.56 26.28
N GLN A 108 16.20 2.20 26.36
CA GLN A 108 15.12 1.79 27.26
C GLN A 108 14.60 0.39 26.93
N ILE A 109 14.49 0.05 25.65
CA ILE A 109 14.11 -1.30 25.22
C ILE A 109 15.19 -2.33 25.61
N ARG A 110 16.47 -2.00 25.44
CA ARG A 110 17.58 -2.90 25.79
C ARG A 110 17.68 -3.15 27.29
N ALA A 111 17.28 -2.18 28.12
CA ALA A 111 17.27 -2.33 29.57
C ALA A 111 16.34 -3.46 30.04
N VAL A 112 15.24 -3.72 29.33
CA VAL A 112 14.26 -4.77 29.66
C VAL A 112 14.32 -5.98 28.73
N TRP A 113 14.97 -5.86 27.58
CA TRP A 113 15.10 -6.90 26.57
C TRP A 113 16.53 -6.91 26.01
N PRO A 114 17.44 -7.73 26.56
CA PRO A 114 18.86 -7.72 26.21
C PRO A 114 19.11 -8.43 24.86
N ALA A 115 18.60 -7.86 23.77
CA ALA A 115 18.80 -8.32 22.40
C ALA A 115 20.13 -7.85 21.77
N GLY A 116 20.85 -6.95 22.45
CA GLY A 116 22.04 -6.30 21.89
C GLY A 116 21.72 -5.48 20.63
N ASN A 117 22.55 -5.63 19.60
CA ASN A 117 22.39 -4.96 18.30
C ASN A 117 21.73 -5.86 17.24
N ASP A 118 21.32 -7.07 17.61
CA ASP A 118 20.73 -8.03 16.67
C ASP A 118 19.30 -7.60 16.29
N PRO A 119 19.06 -7.20 15.02
CA PRO A 119 17.73 -6.79 14.58
C PRO A 119 16.71 -7.91 14.71
N LEU A 120 17.06 -9.18 14.53
CA LEU A 120 16.09 -10.28 14.61
C LEU A 120 15.57 -10.44 16.05
N ARG A 121 16.45 -10.38 17.05
CA ARG A 121 16.08 -10.44 18.46
C ARG A 121 15.36 -9.20 18.95
N LEU A 122 15.69 -8.02 18.44
CA LEU A 122 14.97 -6.78 18.78
C LEU A 122 13.50 -6.84 18.33
N ARG A 123 13.22 -7.49 17.20
CA ARG A 123 11.87 -7.60 16.65
C ARG A 123 10.93 -8.46 17.48
N GLU A 124 11.48 -9.44 18.20
CA GLU A 124 10.73 -10.32 19.11
C GLU A 124 10.08 -9.56 20.26
N PHE A 125 10.68 -8.42 20.67
CA PHE A 125 10.10 -7.59 21.71
C PHE A 125 8.83 -6.89 21.21
N VAL A 126 7.67 -7.39 21.64
CA VAL A 126 6.35 -6.82 21.34
C VAL A 126 5.83 -5.87 22.41
N GLY A 127 6.52 -5.77 23.55
CA GLY A 127 6.12 -4.98 24.72
C GLY A 127 5.85 -5.81 25.97
N ASN A 128 5.52 -5.14 27.06
CA ASN A 128 5.25 -5.72 28.38
C ASN A 128 4.24 -4.85 29.15
N ALA A 129 3.86 -5.27 30.35
CA ALA A 129 2.85 -4.56 31.16
C ALA A 129 3.26 -3.13 31.59
N GLU A 130 4.56 -2.84 31.64
CA GLU A 130 5.07 -1.52 32.07
C GLU A 130 5.17 -0.54 30.89
N MET A 131 5.72 -1.01 29.76
CA MET A 131 5.96 -0.20 28.57
C MET A 131 4.75 -0.13 27.62
N GLY A 132 3.76 -0.97 27.86
CA GLY A 132 2.67 -1.23 26.91
C GLY A 132 3.10 -2.16 25.77
N TYR A 133 2.26 -2.25 24.76
CA TYR A 133 2.46 -3.14 23.61
C TYR A 133 2.57 -2.36 22.31
N LYS A 134 3.49 -2.77 21.44
CA LYS A 134 3.74 -2.06 20.18
C LYS A 134 2.64 -2.33 19.15
N VAL A 135 2.29 -1.35 18.33
CA VAL A 135 1.55 -1.56 17.08
C VAL A 135 2.36 -2.51 16.20
N ALA A 136 1.71 -3.40 15.45
CA ALA A 136 2.38 -4.37 14.57
C ALA A 136 3.02 -3.74 13.31
N TRP A 137 3.48 -2.49 13.41
CA TRP A 137 4.11 -1.69 12.37
C TRP A 137 5.07 -0.66 12.96
N SER A 138 6.04 -0.26 12.15
CA SER A 138 6.83 0.93 12.42
C SER A 138 6.03 2.21 12.16
N ASP A 139 6.48 3.31 12.75
CA ASP A 139 6.01 4.67 12.53
C ASP A 139 5.96 5.05 11.04
N ARG A 140 6.97 4.66 10.25
CA ARG A 140 7.01 4.84 8.79
C ARG A 140 5.88 4.10 8.07
N MET A 141 5.59 2.86 8.47
CA MET A 141 4.51 2.08 7.83
C MET A 141 3.14 2.64 8.20
N VAL A 142 2.98 3.04 9.46
CA VAL A 142 1.79 3.76 9.92
C VAL A 142 1.59 5.03 9.09
N SER A 143 2.59 5.90 8.98
CA SER A 143 2.47 7.18 8.25
C SER A 143 2.19 6.98 6.76
N LEU A 144 2.89 6.05 6.11
CA LEU A 144 2.73 5.75 4.69
C LEU A 144 1.36 5.16 4.36
N TYR A 145 0.98 4.07 5.02
CA TYR A 145 -0.23 3.34 4.61
C TYR A 145 -1.52 4.02 5.09
N THR A 146 -1.48 4.66 6.27
CA THR A 146 -2.63 5.41 6.79
C THR A 146 -2.89 6.66 5.96
N SER A 147 -1.85 7.34 5.46
CA SER A 147 -2.04 8.49 4.57
C SER A 147 -2.60 8.09 3.20
N ILE A 148 -2.30 6.89 2.68
CA ILE A 148 -2.99 6.36 1.49
C ILE A 148 -4.49 6.18 1.77
N TRP A 149 -4.84 5.62 2.94
CA TRP A 149 -6.25 5.41 3.31
C TRP A 149 -7.01 6.74 3.45
N PHE A 150 -6.48 7.70 4.20
CA PHE A 150 -7.09 9.03 4.31
C PHE A 150 -7.08 9.78 2.98
N GLY A 151 -6.01 9.66 2.20
CA GLY A 151 -5.94 10.20 0.85
C GLY A 151 -7.06 9.65 -0.02
N ALA A 152 -7.36 8.35 0.04
CA ALA A 152 -8.46 7.73 -0.69
C ALA A 152 -9.82 8.28 -0.26
N VAL A 153 -10.03 8.53 1.05
CA VAL A 153 -11.25 9.18 1.56
C VAL A 153 -11.38 10.59 0.96
N VAL A 154 -10.32 11.40 1.06
CA VAL A 154 -10.29 12.76 0.51
C VAL A 154 -10.50 12.75 -1.01
N PHE A 155 -9.87 11.81 -1.73
CA PHE A 155 -10.07 11.61 -3.16
C PHE A 155 -11.54 11.31 -3.45
N GLY A 156 -12.21 10.43 -2.70
CA GLY A 156 -13.64 10.16 -2.89
C GLY A 156 -14.52 11.40 -2.78
N LEU A 157 -14.21 12.29 -1.85
CA LEU A 157 -14.91 13.57 -1.66
C LEU A 157 -14.64 14.57 -2.80
N LEU A 158 -13.46 14.49 -3.43
CA LEU A 158 -12.98 15.47 -4.40
C LEU A 158 -12.87 14.94 -5.83
N ARG A 159 -13.20 13.67 -6.11
CA ARG A 159 -12.85 12.97 -7.36
C ARG A 159 -13.31 13.67 -8.64
N GLY A 160 -14.41 14.42 -8.60
CA GLY A 160 -14.88 15.22 -9.75
C GLY A 160 -14.07 16.50 -10.04
N ARG A 161 -13.11 16.86 -9.17
CA ARG A 161 -12.29 18.07 -9.26
C ARG A 161 -10.78 17.78 -9.30
N VAL A 162 -10.35 16.59 -8.90
CA VAL A 162 -8.93 16.21 -8.84
C VAL A 162 -8.41 15.95 -10.25
N ARG A 163 -7.37 16.68 -10.65
CA ARG A 163 -6.62 16.39 -11.88
C ARG A 163 -5.47 15.42 -11.57
N PRO A 164 -5.14 14.49 -12.49
CA PRO A 164 -4.00 13.59 -12.32
C PRO A 164 -2.71 14.35 -12.05
N LEU A 165 -1.94 13.89 -11.06
CA LEU A 165 -0.62 14.43 -10.78
C LEU A 165 0.33 14.09 -11.92
N ARG A 166 1.12 15.05 -12.42
CA ARG A 166 2.15 14.76 -13.42
C ARG A 166 3.30 13.99 -12.77
N TRP A 167 3.89 13.05 -13.52
CA TRP A 167 4.92 12.15 -12.98
C TRP A 167 6.11 12.84 -12.28
N PRO A 168 6.63 14.03 -12.68
CA PRO A 168 7.75 14.65 -11.96
C PRO A 168 7.37 15.08 -10.56
N TRP A 169 6.13 15.56 -10.36
CA TRP A 169 5.62 15.92 -9.05
C TRP A 169 5.37 14.70 -8.18
N PHE A 170 4.95 13.58 -8.78
CA PHE A 170 4.88 12.30 -8.07
C PHE A 170 6.28 11.87 -7.59
N VAL A 171 7.29 11.94 -8.46
CA VAL A 171 8.69 11.64 -8.09
C VAL A 171 9.14 12.54 -6.94
N LEU A 172 8.83 13.83 -6.97
CA LEU A 172 9.17 14.75 -5.88
C LEU A 172 8.53 14.37 -4.53
N LEU A 173 7.30 13.82 -4.53
CA LEU A 173 6.62 13.37 -3.30
C LEU A 173 7.18 12.05 -2.76
N VAL A 174 7.69 11.17 -3.64
CA VAL A 174 8.28 9.88 -3.27
C VAL A 174 9.74 10.01 -2.84
N LEU A 175 10.48 10.95 -3.44
CA LEU A 175 11.92 11.11 -3.26
C LEU A 175 12.35 11.22 -1.78
N PRO A 176 11.67 12.00 -0.90
CA PRO A 176 12.02 12.05 0.52
C PRO A 176 12.02 10.69 1.20
N LEU A 177 11.05 9.82 0.88
CA LEU A 177 10.96 8.48 1.47
C LEU A 177 12.06 7.57 0.93
N ALA A 178 12.39 7.68 -0.35
CA ALA A 178 13.48 6.94 -0.95
C ALA A 178 14.83 7.31 -0.29
N LEU A 179 15.09 8.61 -0.09
CA LEU A 179 16.31 9.09 0.58
C LEU A 179 16.34 8.71 2.07
N ASP A 180 15.23 8.91 2.80
CA ASP A 180 15.13 8.53 4.20
C ASP A 180 15.28 7.01 4.40
N GLY A 181 14.58 6.22 3.60
CA GLY A 181 14.64 4.75 3.61
C GLY A 181 16.03 4.24 3.31
N THR A 182 16.66 4.73 2.24
CA THR A 182 17.99 4.31 1.79
C THR A 182 19.07 4.71 2.79
N SER A 183 19.02 5.94 3.32
CA SER A 183 20.01 6.40 4.31
C SER A 183 19.90 5.62 5.63
N HIS A 184 18.69 5.32 6.10
CA HIS A 184 18.49 4.43 7.25
C HIS A 184 18.99 3.01 6.98
N PHE A 185 18.69 2.45 5.81
CA PHE A 185 19.19 1.13 5.43
C PHE A 185 20.72 1.06 5.46
N ILE A 186 21.40 2.03 4.82
CA ILE A 186 22.87 2.12 4.83
C ILE A 186 23.40 2.29 6.26
N SER A 187 22.75 3.14 7.06
CA SER A 187 23.13 3.33 8.46
C SER A 187 23.00 2.03 9.28
N ASP A 188 21.93 1.28 9.08
CA ASP A 188 21.67 0.04 9.81
C ASP A 188 22.64 -1.10 9.43
N LEU A 189 23.41 -0.98 8.32
CA LEU A 189 24.48 -1.93 7.97
C LEU A 189 25.64 -1.92 8.99
N ALA A 190 25.83 -0.83 9.74
CA ALA A 190 26.78 -0.78 10.85
C ALA A 190 26.25 -1.46 12.13
N GLY A 191 25.00 -1.92 12.12
CA GLY A 191 24.27 -2.42 13.28
C GLY A 191 23.20 -1.44 13.78
N ILE A 192 22.12 -1.98 14.36
CA ILE A 192 21.02 -1.16 14.89
C ILE A 192 21.53 -0.32 16.06
N GLY A 193 21.42 1.00 15.91
CA GLY A 193 21.89 1.98 16.88
C GLY A 193 23.41 2.23 16.84
N GLN A 194 24.07 1.95 15.71
CA GLN A 194 25.52 2.15 15.54
C GLN A 194 25.89 3.02 14.33
N GLY A 195 24.97 3.18 13.37
CA GLY A 195 25.24 3.93 12.15
C GLY A 195 25.09 5.44 12.28
N PHE A 196 25.46 6.16 11.22
CA PHE A 196 25.48 7.63 11.18
C PHE A 196 24.10 8.28 11.37
N ARG A 197 23.00 7.57 11.10
CA ARG A 197 21.63 8.05 11.37
C ARG A 197 21.27 7.93 12.85
N ASP A 198 21.97 7.13 13.65
CA ASP A 198 21.68 7.03 15.08
C ASP A 198 22.10 8.30 15.81
N SER A 199 23.31 8.81 15.58
CA SER A 199 23.74 10.08 16.20
C SER A 199 23.29 11.32 15.42
N ASN A 200 23.13 11.20 14.10
CA ASN A 200 23.02 12.33 13.16
C ASN A 200 24.05 13.44 13.42
N ALA A 201 25.29 13.07 13.80
CA ALA A 201 26.36 14.03 14.04
C ALA A 201 26.64 14.94 12.83
N TRP A 202 26.44 14.41 11.61
CA TRP A 202 26.51 15.17 10.36
C TRP A 202 25.50 16.34 10.32
N LEU A 203 24.29 16.12 10.81
CA LEU A 203 23.23 17.13 10.85
C LEU A 203 23.51 18.14 11.96
N ALA A 204 23.97 17.66 13.12
CA ALA A 204 24.37 18.53 14.23
C ALA A 204 25.49 19.50 13.80
N ALA A 205 26.51 19.00 13.10
CA ALA A 205 27.58 19.82 12.53
C ALA A 205 27.05 20.83 11.49
N LEU A 206 26.21 20.38 10.55
CA LEU A 206 25.63 21.24 9.52
C LEU A 206 24.79 22.39 10.10
N THR A 207 24.08 22.12 11.19
CA THR A 207 23.20 23.09 11.85
C THR A 207 23.89 23.83 13.00
N ASN A 208 25.21 23.67 13.16
CA ASN A 208 25.99 24.23 14.26
C ASN A 208 25.33 24.00 15.64
N HIS A 209 24.80 22.79 15.85
CA HIS A 209 24.12 22.39 17.09
C HIS A 209 22.98 23.32 17.53
N ALA A 210 22.29 23.97 16.58
CA ALA A 210 21.21 24.92 16.88
C ALA A 210 19.99 24.29 17.58
N LEU A 211 19.82 22.96 17.54
CA LEU A 211 18.71 22.25 18.15
C LEU A 211 19.16 21.43 19.37
N PRO A 212 18.24 21.00 20.25
CA PRO A 212 18.59 20.15 21.39
C PRO A 212 19.18 18.79 20.97
N ALA A 213 20.03 18.20 21.81
CA ALA A 213 20.69 16.92 21.54
C ALA A 213 19.70 15.77 21.22
N TRP A 214 18.55 15.74 21.89
CA TRP A 214 17.50 14.74 21.67
C TRP A 214 16.85 14.84 20.28
N PHE A 215 16.94 15.99 19.61
CA PHE A 215 16.45 16.13 18.24
C PHE A 215 17.36 15.38 17.26
N TYR A 216 18.67 15.43 17.45
CA TYR A 216 19.62 14.79 16.53
C TYR A 216 19.70 13.29 16.76
N ALA A 217 19.79 12.83 18.01
CA ALA A 217 20.11 11.45 18.31
C ALA A 217 18.87 10.54 18.45
N GLY A 218 19.00 9.32 17.94
CA GLY A 218 18.08 8.22 18.12
C GLY A 218 16.78 8.30 17.32
N ASP A 219 15.90 7.36 17.62
CA ASP A 219 14.65 7.13 16.91
C ASP A 219 13.40 7.59 17.69
N ALA A 220 13.60 8.25 18.84
CA ALA A 220 12.53 8.69 19.73
C ALA A 220 11.55 9.64 19.01
N LEU A 221 10.30 9.62 19.45
CA LEU A 221 9.27 10.50 18.90
C LEU A 221 9.70 11.97 19.03
N GLY A 222 9.68 12.69 17.92
CA GLY A 222 10.13 14.08 17.85
C GLY A 222 11.59 14.27 17.44
N SER A 223 12.41 13.20 17.38
CA SER A 223 13.74 13.28 16.79
C SER A 223 13.69 13.52 15.28
N PHE A 224 14.81 13.94 14.70
CA PHE A 224 14.97 14.11 13.26
C PHE A 224 14.61 12.84 12.50
N ASN A 225 15.05 11.67 12.98
CA ASN A 225 14.73 10.39 12.35
C ASN A 225 13.22 10.12 12.36
N SER A 226 12.56 10.36 13.49
CA SER A 226 11.10 10.19 13.61
C SER A 226 10.37 11.12 12.63
N TRP A 227 10.74 12.40 12.58
CA TRP A 227 10.13 13.36 11.64
C TRP A 227 10.34 12.97 10.18
N MET A 228 11.55 12.56 9.81
CA MET A 228 11.84 12.13 8.44
C MET A 228 10.98 10.92 8.05
N ARG A 229 10.82 9.92 8.93
CA ARG A 229 9.97 8.75 8.68
C ARG A 229 8.49 9.11 8.55
N LEU A 230 7.99 9.99 9.43
CA LEU A 230 6.59 10.39 9.43
C LEU A 230 6.24 11.25 8.21
N ILE A 231 6.99 12.32 7.96
CA ILE A 231 6.71 13.28 6.88
C ILE A 231 6.88 12.61 5.52
N SER A 232 7.99 11.89 5.31
CA SER A 232 8.24 11.23 4.02
C SER A 232 7.20 10.15 3.69
N GLY A 233 6.74 9.41 4.71
CA GLY A 233 5.66 8.44 4.57
C GLY A 233 4.35 9.12 4.18
N VAL A 234 3.95 10.20 4.87
CA VAL A 234 2.74 10.96 4.52
C VAL A 234 2.80 11.52 3.11
N LEU A 235 3.91 12.17 2.73
CA LEU A 235 4.08 12.74 1.39
C LEU A 235 3.95 11.66 0.31
N THR A 236 4.61 10.53 0.52
CA THR A 236 4.54 9.40 -0.43
C THR A 236 3.13 8.84 -0.51
N GLY A 237 2.46 8.61 0.62
CA GLY A 237 1.13 8.00 0.62
C GLY A 237 0.07 8.89 -0.03
N LEU A 238 0.07 10.18 0.27
CA LEU A 238 -0.77 11.16 -0.43
C LEU A 238 -0.41 11.28 -1.91
N GLY A 239 0.89 11.25 -2.25
CA GLY A 239 1.38 11.26 -3.62
C GLY A 239 0.90 10.07 -4.44
N VAL A 240 0.93 8.86 -3.86
CA VAL A 240 0.41 7.63 -4.49
C VAL A 240 -1.06 7.78 -4.84
N VAL A 241 -1.87 8.30 -3.91
CA VAL A 241 -3.30 8.52 -4.18
C VAL A 241 -3.49 9.55 -5.28
N TRP A 242 -2.87 10.73 -5.14
CA TRP A 242 -3.04 11.82 -6.10
C TRP A 242 -2.56 11.44 -7.52
N PHE A 243 -1.51 10.62 -7.61
CA PHE A 243 -1.03 10.11 -8.89
C PHE A 243 -1.93 9.00 -9.44
N ALA A 244 -2.15 7.92 -8.71
CA ALA A 244 -2.73 6.69 -9.26
C ALA A 244 -4.27 6.69 -9.29
N PHE A 245 -4.94 7.30 -8.32
CA PHE A 245 -6.39 7.16 -8.17
C PHE A 245 -7.20 7.81 -9.29
N PRO A 246 -6.82 8.98 -9.84
CA PRO A 246 -7.48 9.53 -11.02
C PRO A 246 -7.47 8.56 -12.22
N TYR A 247 -6.34 7.87 -12.46
CA TYR A 247 -6.26 6.87 -13.52
C TYR A 247 -7.06 5.60 -13.21
N ALA A 248 -7.03 5.14 -11.96
CA ALA A 248 -7.85 4.01 -11.52
C ALA A 248 -9.35 4.31 -11.68
N ASP A 249 -9.80 5.51 -11.29
CA ASP A 249 -11.19 5.93 -11.43
C ASP A 249 -11.61 5.91 -12.90
N GLN A 250 -10.81 6.52 -13.80
CA GLN A 250 -11.07 6.48 -15.24
C GLN A 250 -11.19 5.05 -15.76
N TYR A 251 -10.24 4.18 -15.41
CA TYR A 251 -10.25 2.78 -15.82
C TYR A 251 -11.52 2.03 -15.34
N PHE A 252 -11.90 2.17 -14.07
CA PHE A 252 -13.08 1.50 -13.56
C PHE A 252 -14.38 2.02 -14.20
N GLN A 253 -14.46 3.32 -14.52
CA GLN A 253 -15.59 3.88 -15.27
C GLN A 253 -15.66 3.33 -16.70
N GLU A 254 -14.53 3.18 -17.38
CA GLU A 254 -14.45 2.58 -18.72
C GLU A 254 -14.90 1.11 -18.70
N VAL A 255 -14.46 0.33 -17.70
CA VAL A 255 -14.89 -1.05 -17.51
C VAL A 255 -16.40 -1.13 -17.27
N ALA A 256 -16.95 -0.28 -16.40
CA ALA A 256 -18.38 -0.25 -16.12
C ALA A 256 -19.19 0.06 -17.39
N THR A 257 -18.82 1.12 -18.12
CA THR A 257 -19.46 1.52 -19.38
C THR A 257 -19.39 0.41 -20.44
N THR A 258 -18.25 -0.28 -20.52
CA THR A 258 -18.05 -1.39 -21.46
C THR A 258 -18.97 -2.57 -21.14
N ILE A 259 -19.16 -2.90 -19.86
CA ILE A 259 -20.04 -3.99 -19.44
C ILE A 259 -21.51 -3.62 -19.66
N GLU A 260 -21.90 -2.38 -19.35
CA GLU A 260 -23.24 -1.88 -19.61
C GLU A 260 -23.61 -1.95 -21.10
N ALA A 261 -22.70 -1.53 -21.98
CA ALA A 261 -22.88 -1.65 -23.43
C ALA A 261 -22.97 -3.11 -23.91
N LYS A 262 -22.30 -4.06 -23.23
CA LYS A 262 -22.46 -5.50 -23.50
C LYS A 262 -23.84 -6.00 -23.07
N PHE A 263 -24.32 -5.59 -21.90
CA PHE A 263 -25.65 -5.97 -21.40
C PHE A 263 -26.78 -5.40 -22.27
N GLN A 264 -26.68 -4.14 -22.70
CA GLN A 264 -27.62 -3.54 -23.64
C GLN A 264 -27.70 -4.31 -24.96
N ARG A 265 -26.54 -4.61 -25.58
CA ARG A 265 -26.48 -5.39 -26.83
C ARG A 265 -27.03 -6.81 -26.69
N ALA A 266 -26.93 -7.39 -25.49
CA ALA A 266 -27.38 -8.76 -25.20
C ALA A 266 -28.83 -8.84 -24.68
N GLY A 267 -29.54 -7.70 -24.55
CA GLY A 267 -30.89 -7.63 -23.98
C GLY A 267 -30.94 -8.02 -22.49
N VAL A 268 -29.84 -7.85 -21.76
CA VAL A 268 -29.74 -8.18 -20.34
C VAL A 268 -29.95 -6.90 -19.52
N ALA A 269 -30.83 -6.95 -18.54
CA ALA A 269 -31.01 -5.84 -17.60
C ALA A 269 -29.73 -5.62 -16.77
N VAL A 270 -29.32 -4.36 -16.70
CA VAL A 270 -28.16 -3.85 -15.95
C VAL A 270 -28.47 -3.82 -14.46
#